data_AF-A0A5C7UPY9-F1
#
_entry.id   AF-A0A5C7UPY9-F1
#
_cell.length_a   1.000
_cell.length_b   1.000
_cell.length_c   1.000
_cell.angle_alpha   90.00
_cell.angle_beta   90.00
_cell.angle_gamma   90.00
#
_symmetry.space_group_name_H-M   'P 1'
#
loop_
_entity.id
_entity.type
_entity.pdbx_description
1 polymer ?
#
loop_
_entity_poly.entity_id
_entity_poly.type
_entity_poly.pdbx_seq_one_letter_code
_entity_poly.pdbx_strand_id
1 'polypeptide(L)'
;MKIKYSLIMIALSALLASSCRTLKSPTPHRESKTFVKETIRDTVVAIPADRSSFQATLGVNDTGNPVIKEVLNVQTGKRVKAPKVHIKDQVLKVDCLCDSMSIYLKLKDTHITDMLKETVFVPTEKALSAWQQVQLWLGRVLLIGLTGGLVLLLIRNKIA
;
A
#
# COMPACT_ATOMS: atom_id res chain seq x y z
N MET A 1 70.28 3.43 4.23
CA MET A 1 68.93 3.90 4.66
C MET A 1 67.91 4.02 3.52
N LYS A 2 68.27 4.49 2.31
CA LYS A 2 67.32 4.75 1.20
C LYS A 2 66.51 3.52 0.72
N ILE A 3 67.10 2.32 0.72
CA ILE A 3 66.45 1.08 0.25
C ILE A 3 65.31 0.61 1.20
N LYS A 4 65.47 0.80 2.51
CA LYS A 4 64.46 0.39 3.51
C LYS A 4 63.19 1.27 3.43
N TYR A 5 63.35 2.58 3.24
CA TYR A 5 62.21 3.49 3.06
C TYR A 5 61.51 3.32 1.70
N SER A 6 62.26 2.99 0.64
CA SER A 6 61.69 2.69 -0.69
C SER A 6 60.76 1.47 -0.64
N LEU A 7 61.17 0.39 0.04
CA LEU A 7 60.32 -0.81 0.21
C LEU A 7 59.05 -0.53 1.03
N ILE A 8 59.13 0.32 2.05
CA ILE A 8 57.96 0.72 2.87
C ILE A 8 56.97 1.55 2.04
N MET A 9 57.45 2.45 1.19
CA MET A 9 56.60 3.28 0.33
C MET A 9 55.91 2.45 -0.77
N ILE A 10 56.60 1.46 -1.33
CA ILE A 10 56.02 0.55 -2.33
C ILE A 10 54.93 -0.34 -1.70
N ALA A 11 55.17 -0.85 -0.49
CA ALA A 11 54.17 -1.63 0.25
C ALA A 11 52.91 -0.80 0.58
N LEU A 12 53.08 0.46 0.99
CA LEU A 12 51.96 1.37 1.28
C LEU A 12 51.13 1.69 0.03
N SER A 13 51.79 1.89 -1.13
CA SER A 13 51.12 2.10 -2.41
C SER A 13 50.34 0.85 -2.87
N ALA A 14 50.87 -0.34 -2.63
CA ALA A 14 50.20 -1.60 -2.97
C ALA A 14 48.94 -1.84 -2.12
N LEU A 15 48.94 -1.46 -0.84
CA LEU A 15 47.74 -1.54 0.00
C LEU A 15 46.61 -0.64 -0.51
N LEU A 16 46.93 0.58 -0.93
CA LEU A 16 45.94 1.55 -1.43
C LEU A 16 45.30 1.09 -2.76
N ALA A 17 46.02 0.35 -3.59
CA ALA A 17 45.53 -0.15 -4.87
C ALA A 17 44.56 -1.35 -4.75
N SER A 18 44.47 -2.00 -3.58
CA SER A 18 43.64 -3.20 -3.38
C SER A 18 42.16 -2.93 -3.08
N SER A 19 41.74 -1.67 -2.98
CA SER A 19 40.39 -1.29 -2.53
C SER A 19 39.32 -1.18 -3.63
N CYS A 20 39.61 -1.54 -4.87
CA CYS A 20 38.60 -1.54 -5.94
C CYS A 20 37.76 -2.83 -5.91
N ARG A 21 36.89 -3.01 -4.92
CA ARG A 21 35.81 -4.00 -5.00
C ARG A 21 34.49 -3.28 -5.26
N THR A 22 33.95 -3.51 -6.47
CA THR A 22 32.65 -3.00 -6.89
C THR A 22 31.54 -3.43 -5.92
N LEU A 23 30.73 -2.45 -5.50
CA LEU A 23 29.66 -2.63 -4.53
C LEU A 23 28.58 -3.52 -5.16
N LYS A 24 28.25 -4.66 -4.54
CA LYS A 24 27.12 -5.49 -4.99
C LYS A 24 25.83 -4.65 -4.91
N SER A 25 25.09 -4.61 -6.02
CA SER A 25 23.81 -3.92 -6.14
C SER A 25 22.83 -4.39 -5.04
N PRO A 26 22.06 -3.48 -4.41
CA PRO A 26 21.14 -3.83 -3.33
C PRO A 26 20.09 -4.83 -3.82
N THR A 27 19.87 -5.87 -3.01
CA THR A 27 18.80 -6.85 -3.21
C THR A 27 17.43 -6.17 -3.01
N PRO A 28 16.47 -6.31 -3.94
CA PRO A 28 15.16 -5.68 -3.80
C PRO A 28 14.42 -6.31 -2.61
N HIS A 29 14.15 -5.52 -1.56
CA HIS A 29 13.28 -5.93 -0.46
C HIS A 29 11.83 -5.60 -0.84
N ARG A 30 10.93 -6.59 -0.72
CA ARG A 30 9.51 -6.44 -1.08
C ARG A 30 8.76 -5.82 0.09
N GLU A 31 8.70 -4.49 0.15
CA GLU A 31 7.77 -3.77 1.04
C GLU A 31 6.49 -3.41 0.28
N SER A 32 5.38 -4.08 0.58
CA SER A 32 4.06 -3.69 0.07
C SER A 32 3.49 -2.58 0.95
N LYS A 33 3.66 -1.31 0.55
CA LYS A 33 2.91 -0.19 1.14
C LYS A 33 1.62 0.00 0.36
N THR A 34 0.50 -0.29 0.99
CA THR A 34 -0.83 -0.04 0.41
C THR A 34 -1.15 1.44 0.54
N PHE A 35 -1.01 2.20 -0.53
CA PHE A 35 -1.49 3.58 -0.59
C PHE A 35 -2.96 3.59 -1.01
N VAL A 36 -3.86 3.91 -0.09
CA VAL A 36 -5.28 4.13 -0.40
C VAL A 36 -5.48 5.62 -0.69
N LYS A 37 -5.38 6.02 -1.95
CA LYS A 37 -5.69 7.40 -2.36
C LYS A 37 -7.17 7.52 -2.68
N GLU A 38 -7.99 7.92 -1.72
CA GLU A 38 -9.40 8.24 -2.00
C GLU A 38 -9.47 9.47 -2.91
N THR A 39 -9.68 9.25 -4.21
CA THR A 39 -9.87 10.34 -5.17
C THR A 39 -11.34 10.72 -5.18
N ILE A 40 -11.68 11.82 -4.52
CA ILE A 40 -13.02 12.41 -4.55
C ILE A 40 -13.27 12.87 -5.99
N ARG A 41 -14.31 12.33 -6.64
CA ARG A 41 -14.72 12.76 -7.98
C ARG A 41 -16.13 13.32 -7.95
N ASP A 42 -16.31 14.50 -8.53
CA ASP A 42 -17.61 15.13 -8.78
C ASP A 42 -18.29 14.56 -10.04
N THR A 43 -18.30 13.23 -10.19
CA THR A 43 -18.94 12.58 -11.35
C THR A 43 -20.33 12.09 -10.96
N VAL A 44 -21.35 12.57 -11.66
CA VAL A 44 -22.72 12.09 -11.48
C VAL A 44 -22.84 10.70 -12.12
N VAL A 45 -23.07 9.68 -11.30
CA VAL A 45 -23.30 8.31 -11.78
C VAL A 45 -24.72 8.22 -12.33
N ALA A 46 -24.86 8.03 -13.63
CA ALA A 46 -26.15 7.81 -14.28
C ALA A 46 -26.65 6.39 -13.95
N ILE A 47 -27.63 6.31 -13.06
CA ILE A 47 -28.24 5.06 -12.65
C ILE A 47 -29.51 4.85 -13.49
N PRO A 48 -29.67 3.73 -14.22
CA PRO A 48 -30.90 3.47 -14.98
C PRO A 48 -32.11 3.44 -14.07
N ALA A 49 -33.31 3.76 -14.55
CA ALA A 49 -34.51 3.63 -13.74
C ALA A 49 -34.78 2.15 -13.39
N ASP A 50 -35.22 1.87 -12.17
CA ASP A 50 -35.74 0.55 -11.77
C ASP A 50 -37.20 0.68 -11.34
N ARG A 51 -37.99 -0.37 -11.57
CA ARG A 51 -39.42 -0.37 -11.28
C ARG A 51 -39.82 -1.66 -10.59
N SER A 52 -40.64 -1.52 -9.56
CA SER A 52 -41.36 -2.64 -8.95
C SER A 52 -42.84 -2.25 -8.90
N SER A 53 -43.72 -3.18 -9.24
CA SER A 53 -45.16 -2.95 -9.31
C SER A 53 -45.92 -4.05 -8.58
N PHE A 54 -47.05 -3.68 -7.99
CA PHE A 54 -47.97 -4.58 -7.32
C PHE A 54 -49.39 -4.26 -7.78
N GLN A 55 -50.11 -5.27 -8.25
CA GLN A 55 -51.48 -5.17 -8.69
C GLN A 55 -52.32 -6.23 -7.97
N ALA A 56 -53.41 -5.79 -7.36
CA ALA A 56 -54.33 -6.67 -6.66
C ALA A 56 -55.75 -6.11 -6.69
N THR A 57 -56.72 -7.02 -6.65
CA THR A 57 -58.14 -6.70 -6.53
C THR A 57 -58.49 -6.55 -5.05
N LEU A 58 -59.12 -5.43 -4.70
CA LEU A 58 -59.63 -5.19 -3.35
C LEU A 58 -61.06 -5.69 -3.24
N GLY A 59 -61.34 -6.37 -2.13
CA GLY A 59 -62.68 -6.75 -1.69
C GLY A 59 -63.01 -6.09 -0.37
N VAL A 60 -64.26 -6.27 0.06
CA VAL A 60 -64.73 -5.86 1.39
C VAL A 60 -65.13 -7.14 2.10
N ASN A 61 -64.69 -7.32 3.34
CA ASN A 61 -65.12 -8.44 4.16
C ASN A 61 -66.52 -8.22 4.73
N ASP A 62 -67.11 -9.24 5.35
CA ASP A 62 -68.47 -9.15 5.92
C ASP A 62 -68.60 -8.11 7.04
N THR A 63 -67.47 -7.65 7.60
CA THR A 63 -67.39 -6.60 8.64
C THR A 63 -67.24 -5.19 8.06
N GLY A 64 -67.21 -5.03 6.73
CA GLY A 64 -67.04 -3.73 6.06
C GLY A 64 -65.59 -3.25 5.90
N ASN A 65 -64.60 -4.05 6.29
CA ASN A 65 -63.18 -3.72 6.17
C ASN A 65 -62.62 -4.09 4.78
N PRO A 66 -61.77 -3.24 4.18
CA PRO A 66 -61.11 -3.56 2.91
C PRO A 66 -60.09 -4.67 3.10
N VAL A 67 -60.12 -5.67 2.22
CA VAL A 67 -59.23 -6.83 2.21
C VAL A 67 -58.70 -7.10 0.80
N ILE A 68 -57.50 -7.65 0.68
CA ILE A 68 -56.95 -8.06 -0.62
C ILE A 68 -57.61 -9.37 -1.02
N LYS A 69 -58.38 -9.36 -2.10
CA LYS A 69 -59.12 -10.55 -2.58
C LYS A 69 -58.24 -11.45 -3.43
N GLU A 70 -57.50 -10.86 -4.36
CA GLU A 70 -56.63 -11.58 -5.29
C GLU A 70 -55.45 -10.71 -5.70
N VAL A 71 -54.25 -11.32 -5.77
CA VAL A 71 -53.05 -10.65 -6.27
C VAL A 71 -52.90 -11.01 -7.75
N LEU A 72 -53.04 -10.01 -8.62
CA LEU A 72 -53.01 -10.18 -10.07
C LEU A 72 -51.58 -10.25 -10.60
N ASN A 73 -50.71 -9.35 -10.11
CA ASN A 73 -49.34 -9.27 -10.59
C ASN A 73 -48.41 -8.66 -9.55
N VAL A 74 -47.22 -9.25 -9.41
CA VAL A 74 -46.14 -8.70 -8.60
C VAL A 74 -44.88 -8.68 -9.46
N GLN A 75 -44.44 -7.49 -9.84
CA GLN A 75 -43.19 -7.29 -10.57
C GLN A 75 -42.12 -6.80 -9.63
N THR A 76 -41.01 -7.52 -9.62
CA THR A 76 -39.83 -7.15 -8.83
C THR A 76 -38.81 -6.49 -9.75
N GLY A 77 -38.24 -5.37 -9.28
CA GLY A 77 -37.16 -4.69 -9.99
C GLY A 77 -35.84 -5.45 -9.82
N LYS A 78 -34.79 -4.99 -10.52
CA LYS A 78 -33.44 -5.57 -10.35
C LYS A 78 -32.83 -5.21 -8.99
N ARG A 79 -33.23 -4.09 -8.40
CA ARG A 79 -32.69 -3.50 -7.16
C ARG A 79 -33.78 -3.21 -6.14
N VAL A 80 -34.99 -2.91 -6.61
CA VAL A 80 -36.17 -2.70 -5.75
C VAL A 80 -36.85 -4.04 -5.49
N LYS A 81 -36.95 -4.42 -4.21
CA LYS A 81 -37.66 -5.64 -3.80
C LYS A 81 -39.17 -5.50 -4.02
N ALA A 82 -39.86 -6.63 -4.11
CA ALA A 82 -41.31 -6.67 -4.24
C ALA A 82 -41.97 -5.81 -3.14
N PRO A 83 -43.01 -5.02 -3.46
CA PRO A 83 -43.61 -4.11 -2.50
C PRO A 83 -44.34 -4.92 -1.42
N LYS A 84 -44.14 -4.56 -0.16
CA LYS A 84 -44.89 -5.13 0.96
C LYS A 84 -46.16 -4.33 1.15
N VAL A 85 -47.29 -5.01 0.98
CA VAL A 85 -48.60 -4.38 1.01
C VAL A 85 -49.33 -4.85 2.26
N HIS A 86 -49.77 -3.88 3.06
CA HIS A 86 -50.49 -4.12 4.30
C HIS A 86 -51.75 -3.26 4.31
N ILE A 87 -52.89 -3.85 4.64
CA ILE A 87 -54.13 -3.11 4.88
C ILE A 87 -54.43 -3.23 6.37
N LYS A 88 -54.48 -2.08 7.06
CA LYS A 88 -54.85 -2.02 8.48
C LYS A 88 -55.66 -0.75 8.71
N ASP A 89 -56.75 -0.86 9.47
CA ASP A 89 -57.61 0.28 9.85
C ASP A 89 -58.10 1.09 8.63
N GLN A 90 -58.46 0.39 7.55
CA GLN A 90 -58.86 0.98 6.25
C GLN A 90 -57.76 1.78 5.52
N VAL A 91 -56.52 1.74 6.02
CA VAL A 91 -55.36 2.38 5.39
C VAL A 91 -54.56 1.32 4.63
N LEU A 92 -54.33 1.59 3.34
CA LEU A 92 -53.43 0.81 2.50
C LEU A 92 -52.00 1.36 2.65
N LYS A 93 -51.11 0.56 3.23
CA LYS A 93 -49.69 0.86 3.32
C LYS A 93 -48.92 0.00 2.32
N VAL A 94 -48.12 0.67 1.48
CA VAL A 94 -47.26 0.01 0.49
C VAL A 94 -45.82 0.43 0.77
N ASP A 95 -45.03 -0.50 1.30
CA ASP A 95 -43.62 -0.29 1.62
C ASP A 95 -42.75 -0.94 0.53
N CYS A 96 -41.89 -0.15 -0.12
CA CYS A 96 -40.88 -0.65 -1.05
C CYS A 96 -39.48 -0.49 -0.46
N LEU A 97 -38.67 -1.55 -0.53
CA LEU A 97 -37.31 -1.54 0.00
C LEU A 97 -36.31 -1.58 -1.15
N CYS A 98 -35.41 -0.59 -1.17
CA CYS A 98 -34.28 -0.49 -2.08
C CYS A 98 -33.01 -0.35 -1.24
N ASP A 99 -32.00 -1.19 -1.50
CA ASP A 99 -30.72 -1.13 -0.80
C ASP A 99 -29.75 -0.20 -1.54
N SER A 100 -29.72 1.07 -1.11
CA SER A 100 -28.78 2.06 -1.64
C SER A 100 -27.34 1.84 -1.16
N MET A 101 -27.14 1.17 -0.03
CA MET A 101 -25.83 1.04 0.62
C MET A 101 -24.98 -0.04 -0.05
N SER A 102 -25.55 -1.18 -0.44
CA SER A 102 -24.80 -2.17 -1.22
C SER A 102 -24.39 -1.67 -2.61
N ILE A 103 -25.16 -0.75 -3.20
CA ILE A 103 -24.81 -0.10 -4.46
C ILE A 103 -23.56 0.78 -4.27
N TYR A 104 -23.53 1.58 -3.21
CA TYR A 104 -22.38 2.42 -2.86
C TYR A 104 -21.12 1.57 -2.58
N LEU A 105 -21.25 0.51 -1.79
CA LEU A 105 -20.13 -0.35 -1.42
C LEU A 105 -19.52 -1.07 -2.63
N LYS A 106 -20.35 -1.60 -3.55
CA LYS A 106 -19.86 -2.21 -4.80
C LYS A 106 -19.05 -1.24 -5.66
N LEU A 107 -19.49 0.03 -5.75
CA LEU A 107 -18.76 1.05 -6.49
C LEU A 107 -17.43 1.40 -5.83
N LYS A 108 -17.39 1.45 -4.49
CA LYS A 108 -16.17 1.73 -3.73
C LYS A 108 -15.13 0.62 -3.89
N ASP A 109 -15.54 -0.65 -3.78
CA ASP A 109 -14.64 -1.81 -3.85
C ASP A 109 -13.97 -1.95 -5.24
N THR A 110 -14.70 -1.71 -6.33
CA THR A 110 -14.13 -1.81 -7.69
C THR A 110 -13.00 -0.81 -7.90
N HIS A 111 -13.15 0.42 -7.41
CA HIS A 111 -12.15 1.47 -7.57
C HIS A 111 -10.92 1.29 -6.68
N ILE A 112 -11.08 0.69 -5.50
CA ILE A 112 -9.93 0.36 -4.63
C ILE A 112 -9.05 -0.71 -5.30
N THR A 113 -9.66 -1.66 -6.00
CA THR A 113 -8.93 -2.75 -6.68
C THR A 113 -8.03 -2.23 -7.81
N ASP A 114 -8.45 -1.16 -8.50
CA ASP A 114 -7.67 -0.54 -9.58
C ASP A 114 -6.46 0.27 -9.06
N MET A 115 -6.48 0.72 -7.81
CA MET A 115 -5.38 1.52 -7.22
C MET A 115 -4.27 0.67 -6.58
N LEU A 116 -4.48 -0.63 -6.39
CA LEU A 116 -3.62 -1.49 -5.55
C LEU A 116 -2.33 -2.01 -6.23
N LYS A 117 -1.97 -1.58 -7.44
CA LYS A 117 -0.90 -2.23 -8.24
C LYS A 117 0.29 -1.35 -8.62
N GLU A 118 0.73 -0.45 -7.75
CA GLU A 118 2.06 0.17 -7.89
C GLU A 118 2.98 -0.28 -6.76
N THR A 119 3.66 -1.41 -6.97
CA THR A 119 4.79 -1.81 -6.13
C THR A 119 5.99 -0.96 -6.49
N VAL A 120 6.22 0.13 -5.77
CA VAL A 120 7.41 0.97 -5.95
C VAL A 120 8.61 0.24 -5.34
N PHE A 121 9.62 -0.07 -6.17
CA PHE A 121 10.89 -0.61 -5.71
C PHE A 121 11.70 0.49 -5.03
N VAL A 122 11.72 0.50 -3.70
CA VAL A 122 12.65 1.34 -2.95
C VAL A 122 13.96 0.55 -2.79
N PRO A 123 15.10 1.02 -3.34
CA PRO A 123 16.38 0.38 -3.09
C PRO A 123 16.77 0.64 -1.63
N THR A 124 16.47 -0.33 -0.75
CA THR A 124 16.89 -0.25 0.66
C THR A 124 18.38 -0.55 0.75
N GLU A 125 19.15 0.41 1.26
CA GLU A 125 20.58 0.20 1.52
C GLU A 125 20.77 -0.90 2.57
N LYS A 126 21.62 -1.89 2.26
CA LYS A 126 21.90 -2.98 3.18
C LYS A 126 22.71 -2.43 4.37
N ALA A 127 22.17 -2.57 5.58
CA ALA A 127 22.90 -2.22 6.80
C ALA A 127 24.23 -3.00 6.88
N LEU A 128 25.31 -2.30 7.28
CA LEU A 128 26.63 -2.91 7.48
C LEU A 128 26.53 -3.99 8.56
N SER A 129 27.13 -5.16 8.31
CA SER A 129 27.21 -6.17 9.35
C SER A 129 28.14 -5.70 10.47
N ALA A 130 27.87 -6.12 11.72
CA ALA A 130 28.72 -5.79 12.85
C ALA A 130 30.20 -6.15 12.61
N TRP A 131 30.46 -7.25 11.90
CA TRP A 131 31.81 -7.67 11.52
C TRP A 131 32.47 -6.72 10.52
N GLN A 132 31.73 -6.25 9.50
CA GLN A 132 32.23 -5.24 8.56
C GLN A 132 32.54 -3.93 9.27
N GLN A 133 31.73 -3.55 10.25
CA GLN A 133 31.96 -2.35 11.06
C GLN A 133 33.23 -2.47 11.92
N VAL A 134 33.48 -3.63 12.52
CA VAL A 134 34.72 -3.92 13.26
C VAL A 134 35.94 -3.87 12.34
N GLN A 135 35.86 -4.46 11.14
CA GLN A 135 36.95 -4.44 10.17
C GLN A 135 37.30 -3.01 9.71
N LEU A 136 36.29 -2.17 9.47
CA LEU A 136 36.49 -0.76 9.14
C LEU A 136 37.13 0.03 10.29
N TRP A 137 36.74 -0.27 11.52
CA TRP A 137 37.30 0.38 12.71
C TRP A 137 38.78 0.01 12.92
N LEU A 138 39.13 -1.27 12.79
CA LEU A 138 40.51 -1.75 12.83
C LEU A 138 41.37 -1.12 11.72
N GLY A 139 40.84 -1.03 10.49
CA GLY A 139 41.52 -0.37 9.38
C GLY A 139 41.81 1.10 9.65
N ARG A 140 40.86 1.83 10.26
CA ARG A 140 41.04 3.23 10.67
C ARG A 140 42.15 3.39 11.72
N VAL A 141 42.17 2.55 12.75
CA VAL A 141 43.21 2.59 13.79
C VAL A 141 44.59 2.33 13.20
N LEU A 142 44.71 1.35 12.30
CA LEU A 142 45.98 1.02 11.64
C LEU A 142 46.48 2.16 10.75
N LEU A 143 45.59 2.83 10.01
CA LEU A 143 45.97 4.00 9.21
C LEU A 143 46.49 5.17 10.08
N ILE A 144 45.84 5.45 11.21
CA ILE A 144 46.30 6.49 12.14
C ILE A 144 47.68 6.15 12.72
N GLY A 145 47.90 4.88 13.07
CA GLY A 145 49.20 4.41 13.56
C GLY A 145 50.31 4.55 12.52
N LEU A 146 50.03 4.20 11.26
CA LEU A 146 50.99 4.33 10.17
C LEU A 146 51.33 5.80 9.86
N THR A 147 50.32 6.68 9.75
CA THR A 147 50.57 8.10 9.49
C THR A 147 51.30 8.77 10.64
N GLY A 148 50.91 8.51 11.89
CA GLY A 148 51.61 8.99 13.08
C GLY A 148 53.06 8.50 13.16
N GLY A 149 53.30 7.21 12.89
CA GLY A 149 54.64 6.62 12.85
C GLY A 149 55.52 7.22 11.75
N LEU A 150 54.96 7.50 10.58
CA LEU A 150 55.68 8.12 9.45
C LEU A 150 56.06 9.56 9.77
N VAL A 151 55.16 10.34 10.39
CA VAL A 151 55.44 11.70 10.85
C VAL A 151 56.55 11.71 11.90
N LEU A 152 56.50 10.81 12.89
CA LEU A 152 57.54 10.69 13.91
C LEU A 152 58.90 10.30 13.32
N LEU A 153 58.93 9.40 12.33
CA LEU A 153 60.17 9.03 11.62
C LEU A 153 60.73 10.19 10.81
N LEU A 154 59.89 10.99 10.15
CA LEU A 154 60.32 12.18 9.42
C LEU A 154 60.85 13.26 10.35
N ILE A 155 60.22 13.49 11.50
CA ILE A 155 60.73 14.41 12.53
C ILE A 155 62.08 13.92 13.05
N ARG A 156 62.22 12.62 13.36
CA ARG A 156 63.47 12.04 13.85
C ARG A 156 64.63 12.15 12.85
N ASN A 157 64.35 11.92 11.56
CA ASN A 157 65.35 12.07 10.50
C ASN A 157 65.68 13.53 10.13
N LYS A 158 64.89 14.50 10.59
CA LYS A 158 65.15 15.94 10.37
C LYS A 158 65.97 16.57 11.52
N ILE A 159 65.97 15.93 12.68
CA ILE A 159 66.68 16.36 13.90
C ILE A 159 68.06 15.67 14.03
N ALA A 160 68.24 14.50 13.40
CA ALA A 160 69.54 13.84 13.24
C ALA A 160 70.22 14.23 11.92
#